data_AF-A0AAW2Q3K6-F1
#
_entry.id   AF-A0AAW2Q3K6-F1
#
_cell.length_a   1.000
_cell.length_b   1.000
_cell.length_c   1.000
_cell.angle_alpha   90.00
_cell.angle_beta   90.00
_cell.angle_gamma   90.00
#
_symmetry.space_group_name_H-M   'P 1'
#
loop_
_entity.id
_entity.type
_entity.pdbx_description
1 polymer ?
#
loop_
_entity_poly.entity_id
_entity_poly.type
_entity_poly.pdbx_seq_one_letter_code
_entity_poly.pdbx_strand_id
1 'polypeptide(L)'
;MQTVNDVITGIIIYGTRLYMQKTSKESGKSNSTALVLLNTRAIGGYTSVDAMIKPDSEMPWGNHFAFLQVPLPNWAPPSRKIRSNLSRQHGG
;
A
#
# COMPACT_ATOMS: atom_id res chain seq x y z
N MET A 1 -13.56 -5.78 -12.44
CA MET A 1 -14.47 -6.11 -11.33
C MET A 1 -13.69 -5.86 -10.05
N GLN A 2 -14.19 -5.04 -9.12
CA GLN A 2 -13.50 -4.82 -7.84
C GLN A 2 -13.81 -5.99 -6.90
N THR A 3 -12.81 -6.45 -6.17
CA THR A 3 -12.91 -7.56 -5.22
C THR A 3 -13.22 -7.04 -3.81
N VAL A 4 -13.65 -7.95 -2.93
CA VAL A 4 -13.84 -7.63 -1.50
C VAL A 4 -12.55 -7.10 -0.87
N ASN A 5 -11.39 -7.63 -1.29
CA ASN A 5 -10.09 -7.18 -0.83
C ASN A 5 -9.84 -5.71 -1.22
N ASP A 6 -10.19 -5.31 -2.45
CA ASP A 6 -10.03 -3.92 -2.90
C ASP A 6 -10.85 -2.94 -2.03
N VAL A 7 -12.07 -3.34 -1.65
CA VAL A 7 -12.96 -2.54 -0.79
C VAL A 7 -12.40 -2.44 0.64
N ILE A 8 -12.02 -3.55 1.25
CA ILE A 8 -11.49 -3.57 2.63
C ILE A 8 -10.18 -2.79 2.70
N THR A 9 -9.27 -2.99 1.73
CA THR A 9 -8.02 -2.24 1.64
C THR A 9 -8.29 -0.73 1.51
N GLY A 10 -9.26 -0.33 0.69
CA GLY A 10 -9.70 1.07 0.58
C GLY A 10 -10.16 1.67 1.91
N ILE A 11 -10.98 0.93 2.68
CA ILE A 11 -11.46 1.37 4.00
C ILE A 11 -10.30 1.55 4.99
N ILE A 12 -9.38 0.58 5.07
CA ILE A 12 -8.22 0.63 5.97
C ILE A 12 -7.31 1.81 5.62
N ILE A 13 -7.01 1.99 4.34
CA ILE A 13 -6.19 3.09 3.82
C ILE A 13 -6.83 4.44 4.16
N TYR A 14 -8.13 4.59 3.91
CA TYR A 14 -8.85 5.83 4.15
C TYR A 14 -8.96 6.16 5.65
N GLY A 15 -9.33 5.17 6.48
CA GLY A 15 -9.39 5.32 7.93
C GLY A 15 -8.05 5.72 8.53
N THR A 16 -6.97 5.08 8.09
CA THR A 16 -5.59 5.45 8.48
C THR A 16 -5.27 6.88 8.11
N ARG A 17 -5.66 7.33 6.92
CA ARG A 17 -5.40 8.71 6.48
C ARG A 17 -6.15 9.73 7.33
N LEU A 18 -7.42 9.47 7.65
CA LEU A 18 -8.21 10.32 8.55
C LEU A 18 -7.61 10.36 9.96
N TYR A 19 -7.14 9.22 10.47
CA TYR A 19 -6.46 9.15 11.76
C TYR A 19 -5.18 9.99 11.77
N MET A 20 -4.32 9.84 10.76
CA MET A 20 -3.09 10.65 10.63
C MET A 20 -3.38 12.15 10.59
N GLN A 21 -4.44 12.57 9.88
CA GLN A 21 -4.87 13.97 9.82
C GLN A 21 -5.35 14.51 11.17
N LYS A 22 -6.04 13.67 11.96
CA LYS A 22 -6.57 14.05 13.27
C LYS A 22 -5.48 14.09 14.34
N THR A 23 -4.55 13.14 14.31
CA THR A 23 -3.49 12.99 15.32
C THR A 23 -2.40 14.05 15.17
N SER A 24 -1.99 14.41 13.95
CA SER A 24 -1.06 15.52 13.77
C SER A 24 -1.25 16.23 12.43
N LYS A 25 -1.23 17.58 12.46
CA LYS A 25 -1.32 18.42 11.25
C LYS A 25 -0.16 18.19 10.27
N GLU A 26 0.95 17.63 10.74
CA GLU A 26 2.15 17.37 9.95
C GLU A 26 2.12 15.99 9.29
N SER A 27 1.70 14.95 10.01
CA SER A 27 1.46 13.61 9.46
C SER A 27 0.34 13.63 8.41
N GLY A 28 -0.67 14.47 8.57
CA GLY A 28 -1.71 14.68 7.55
C GLY A 28 -1.22 15.34 6.25
N LYS A 29 0.00 15.93 6.24
CA LYS A 29 0.61 16.60 5.08
C LYS A 29 1.75 15.79 4.46
N SER A 30 2.27 14.79 5.15
CA SER A 30 3.36 13.96 4.65
C SER A 30 2.89 13.07 3.49
N ASN A 31 3.82 12.79 2.58
CA ASN A 31 3.66 11.72 1.62
C ASN A 31 3.77 10.41 2.40
N SER A 32 2.74 9.57 2.30
CA SER A 32 2.66 8.33 3.05
C SER A 32 2.43 7.20 2.07
N THR A 33 3.00 6.03 2.33
CA THR A 33 2.84 4.85 1.49
C THR A 33 2.31 3.72 2.35
N ALA A 34 1.19 3.12 1.96
CA ALA A 34 0.72 1.89 2.55
C ALA A 34 1.48 0.71 1.95
N LEU A 35 1.98 -0.19 2.81
CA LEU A 35 2.59 -1.46 2.40
C LEU A 35 1.55 -2.56 2.58
N VAL A 36 1.09 -3.14 1.48
CA VAL A 36 0.20 -4.30 1.48
C VAL A 36 1.04 -5.55 1.33
N LEU A 37 0.97 -6.47 2.30
CA LEU A 37 1.63 -7.78 2.22
C LEU A 37 0.71 -8.77 1.51
N LEU A 38 1.23 -9.38 0.46
CA LEU A 38 0.54 -10.38 -0.34
C LEU A 38 1.19 -11.74 -0.10
N ASN A 39 0.39 -12.75 0.22
CA ASN A 39 0.87 -14.13 0.26
C ASN A 39 0.99 -14.65 -1.18
N THR A 40 2.20 -14.88 -1.67
CA THR A 40 2.43 -15.33 -3.05
C THR A 40 2.23 -16.84 -3.21
N ARG A 41 2.17 -17.59 -2.11
CA ARG A 41 1.86 -19.03 -2.10
C ARG A 41 0.51 -19.34 -2.71
N ALA A 42 -0.45 -18.43 -2.61
CA ALA A 42 -1.80 -18.62 -3.12
C ALA A 42 -1.92 -18.44 -4.64
N ILE A 43 -0.91 -17.85 -5.31
CA ILE A 43 -0.96 -17.53 -6.74
C ILE A 43 -0.75 -18.78 -7.61
N GLY A 44 0.04 -19.75 -7.12
CA GLY A 44 0.31 -21.02 -7.83
C GLY A 44 -0.69 -22.14 -7.53
N GLY A 45 -1.73 -21.88 -6.73
CA GLY A 45 -2.63 -22.90 -6.20
C GLY A 45 -2.27 -23.36 -4.79
N TYR A 46 -3.23 -23.98 -4.09
CA TYR A 46 -3.01 -24.48 -2.75
C TYR A 46 -2.22 -25.80 -2.79
N THR A 47 -1.05 -25.81 -2.16
CA THR A 47 -0.20 -27.00 -2.00
C THR A 47 -0.10 -27.35 -0.51
N SER A 48 -0.26 -28.63 -0.18
CA SER A 48 -0.17 -29.11 1.20
C SER A 48 1.24 -29.02 1.74
N VAL A 49 1.38 -28.90 3.07
CA VAL A 49 2.69 -28.83 3.74
C VAL A 49 3.55 -30.06 3.43
N ASP A 50 2.95 -31.25 3.43
CA ASP A 50 3.65 -32.50 3.13
C ASP A 50 4.22 -32.54 1.71
N ALA A 51 3.58 -31.87 0.75
CA ALA A 51 4.13 -31.73 -0.60
C ALA A 51 5.26 -30.70 -0.64
N MET A 52 5.22 -29.66 0.19
CA MET A 52 6.19 -28.56 0.21
C MET A 52 7.53 -28.92 0.84
N ILE A 53 7.56 -29.93 1.69
CA ILE A 53 8.78 -30.41 2.37
C ILE A 53 9.53 -31.47 1.56
N LYS A 54 8.96 -31.94 0.44
CA LYS A 54 9.63 -32.90 -0.43
C LYS A 54 10.86 -32.25 -1.09
N PRO A 55 11.94 -33.02 -1.29
CA PRO A 55 13.05 -32.56 -2.14
C PRO A 55 12.50 -32.17 -3.52
N ASP A 56 13.01 -31.09 -4.07
CA ASP A 56 12.64 -30.54 -5.39
C ASP A 56 11.19 -30.03 -5.53
N SER A 57 10.54 -29.66 -4.42
CA SER A 57 9.24 -28.97 -4.47
C SER A 57 9.36 -27.62 -5.21
N GLU A 58 8.50 -27.40 -6.21
CA GLU A 58 8.39 -26.11 -6.91
C GLU A 58 7.93 -24.96 -5.99
N MET A 59 7.24 -25.29 -4.89
CA MET A 59 6.82 -24.34 -3.86
C MET A 59 7.29 -24.83 -2.49
N PRO A 60 8.58 -24.64 -2.14
CA PRO A 60 9.14 -25.15 -0.91
C PRO A 60 8.58 -24.41 0.31
N TRP A 61 8.55 -25.11 1.45
CA TRP A 61 8.09 -24.52 2.69
C TRP A 61 8.98 -23.35 3.13
N GLY A 62 8.38 -22.17 3.33
CA GLY A 62 9.10 -20.97 3.76
C GLY A 62 8.29 -19.68 3.55
N ASN A 63 9.00 -18.56 3.68
CA ASN A 63 8.42 -17.22 3.53
C ASN A 63 8.24 -16.87 2.05
N HIS A 64 6.98 -16.84 1.62
CA HIS A 64 6.57 -16.48 0.26
C HIS A 64 5.59 -15.32 0.33
N PHE A 65 6.11 -14.10 0.26
CA PHE A 65 5.30 -12.89 0.23
C PHE A 65 5.89 -11.84 -0.71
N ALA A 66 5.02 -10.95 -1.17
CA ALA A 66 5.39 -9.76 -1.92
C ALA A 66 4.79 -8.52 -1.26
N PHE A 67 5.36 -7.36 -1.55
CA PHE A 67 4.84 -6.08 -1.11
C PHE A 67 4.26 -5.31 -2.28
N LEU A 68 3.06 -4.78 -2.10
CA LEU A 68 2.51 -3.75 -2.97
C LEU A 68 2.60 -2.40 -2.24
N GLN A 69 3.35 -1.47 -2.83
CA GLN A 69 3.48 -0.11 -2.34
C GLN A 69 2.34 0.75 -2.92
N VAL A 70 1.43 1.21 -2.07
CA VAL A 70 0.30 2.04 -2.48
C VAL A 70 0.49 3.46 -1.94
N PRO A 71 0.74 4.47 -2.80
CA PRO A 71 0.87 5.84 -2.34
C PRO A 71 -0.47 6.34 -1.79
N LEU A 72 -0.46 6.86 -0.57
CA LEU A 72 -1.63 7.47 0.05
C LEU A 72 -1.83 8.86 -0.56
N PRO A 73 -3.03 9.16 -1.09
CA PRO A 73 -3.28 10.45 -1.71
C PRO A 73 -3.11 11.58 -0.69
N ASN A 74 -2.30 12.57 -1.05
CA ASN A 74 -2.08 13.74 -0.21
C ASN A 74 -3.28 14.70 -0.36
N TRP A 75 -3.91 15.05 0.76
CA TRP A 75 -5.04 15.97 0.78
C TRP A 75 -4.53 17.41 0.83
N ALA A 76 -3.93 17.88 -0.27
CA ALA A 76 -3.62 19.28 -0.45
C ALA A 76 -4.87 20.00 -1.00
N PRO A 77 -5.38 21.07 -0.36
CA PRO A 77 -6.43 21.88 -0.94
C PRO A 77 -5.94 22.51 -2.27
N PRO A 78 -6.83 22.78 -3.24
CA PRO A 78 -6.48 23.25 -4.58
C PRO A 78 -5.54 24.46 -4.58
N SER A 79 -5.76 25.39 -3.64
CA SER A 79 -4.97 26.61 -3.45
C SER A 79 -3.50 26.37 -3.10
N ARG A 80 -3.16 25.19 -2.56
CA ARG A 80 -1.77 24.84 -2.21
C ARG A 80 -0.99 24.23 -3.38
N LYS A 81 -1.67 23.52 -4.30
CA LYS A 81 -1.06 23.03 -5.57
C LYS A 81 -0.65 24.18 -6.49
N ILE A 82 -1.44 25.26 -6.51
CA ILE A 82 -1.14 26.45 -7.32
C ILE A 82 0.12 27.16 -6.79
N ARG A 83 0.26 27.31 -5.46
CA ARG A 83 1.45 27.91 -4.84
C ARG A 83 2.73 27.10 -5.06
N SER A 84 2.69 25.78 -4.93
CA SER A 84 3.89 24.94 -5.17
C SER A 84 4.39 25.01 -6.62
N ASN A 85 3.48 25.18 -7.58
CA ASN A 85 3.83 25.32 -8.99
C ASN A 85 4.40 26.71 -9.30
N LEU A 86 3.92 27.76 -8.63
CA LEU A 86 4.41 29.13 -8.81
C LEU A 86 5.82 29.31 -8.20
N SER A 87 6.08 28.70 -7.03
CA SER A 87 7.42 28.73 -6.40
C SER A 87 8.49 28.00 -7.21
N ARG A 88 8.13 27.00 -8.04
CA ARG A 88 9.07 26.33 -8.95
C ARG A 88 9.37 27.13 -10.23
N GLN A 89 8.52 28.09 -10.62
CA GLN A 89 8.72 28.91 -11.82
C GLN A 89 9.54 30.19 -11.56
N HIS A 90 9.61 30.66 -10.32
CA HIS A 90 10.36 31.88 -9.95
C HIS A 90 11.70 31.62 -9.24
N GLY A 91 12.11 30.35 -9.09
CA GLY A 91 13.36 29.96 -8.42
C GLY A 91 14.40 29.35 -9.36
N GLY A 92 14.52 29.88 -10.58
CA GLY A 92 15.55 29.53 -11.56
C GLY A 92 16.40 30.76 -11.90
#